data_AF-A0AAD4HQR5-F1
#
_entry.id   AF-A0AAD4HQR5-F1
#
_cell.length_a   1.000
_cell.length_b   1.000
_cell.length_c   1.000
_cell.angle_alpha   90.00
_cell.angle_beta   90.00
_cell.angle_gamma   90.00
#
_symmetry.space_group_name_H-M   'P 1'
#
loop_
_entity.id
_entity.type
_entity.pdbx_description
1 polymer ?
#
loop_
_entity_poly.entity_id
_entity_poly.type
_entity_poly.pdbx_seq_one_letter_code
_entity_poly.pdbx_strand_id
1 'polypeptide(L)'
;MDQSGTLVFLLFLPLLWIVWLAMIISKPAIIFHISQTFFNFLAMACFASVASFQAKWGIGPSGLSGFAIFVSVTGIFLSLFLLFVPVVYEKYDKLIRLARTLKEVRVGFILVGSGCIFSLLIAFITTISAWTEPGCKNADNDPHASLGDAFTSALPGWCSTKKAGAIFFWLAFGFWLASFILLIIDWRSGNLTSPPRDLPFTRPHSDIEEGEEVEAADTHTNPSPPTQHPHTPANQQYDNSNASASPFADSNRLSAAPTNTNTTYLPSINTNRFSTADSSANRTSAYSTAPTTTTAPTTSTNTGYATSRPSMDAYGAFSDPAPSGFGGVSASYAPTASDSGSGAPKVSRTMQYADPYAAVRASLATSTATGAPAPTKPSYEPYTGYR
;
A
#
# COMPACT_ATOMS: atom_id res chain seq x y z
N MET A 1 -17.57 30.77 -38.31
CA MET A 1 -16.64 30.30 -37.24
C MET A 1 -17.16 28.95 -36.84
N ASP A 2 -16.52 27.91 -37.38
CA ASP A 2 -17.28 26.69 -37.67
C ASP A 2 -16.97 25.67 -36.59
N GLN A 3 -18.01 25.23 -35.85
CA GLN A 3 -17.87 24.38 -34.66
C GLN A 3 -17.09 23.08 -34.92
N SER A 4 -17.13 22.58 -36.16
CA SER A 4 -16.35 21.45 -36.64
C SER A 4 -14.84 21.65 -36.47
N GLY A 5 -14.30 22.84 -36.75
CA GLY A 5 -12.87 23.14 -36.60
C GLY A 5 -12.42 23.14 -35.12
N THR A 6 -13.24 23.70 -34.23
CA THR A 6 -12.93 23.75 -32.79
C THR A 6 -12.92 22.35 -32.16
N LEU A 7 -13.84 21.48 -32.58
CA LEU A 7 -13.91 20.08 -32.12
C LEU A 7 -12.66 19.29 -32.51
N VAL A 8 -12.17 19.45 -33.74
CA VAL A 8 -10.93 18.82 -34.21
C VAL A 8 -9.72 19.34 -33.43
N PHE A 9 -9.63 20.65 -33.18
CA PHE A 9 -8.53 21.24 -32.40
C PHE A 9 -8.52 20.73 -30.94
N LEU A 10 -9.68 20.61 -30.30
CA LEU A 10 -9.82 20.02 -28.97
C LEU A 10 -9.45 18.53 -28.91
N LEU A 11 -9.52 17.80 -30.02
CA LEU A 11 -9.08 16.40 -30.11
C LEU A 11 -7.55 16.29 -30.26
N PHE A 12 -6.91 17.25 -30.96
CA PHE A 12 -5.45 17.30 -31.08
C PHE A 12 -4.72 17.86 -29.85
N LEU A 13 -5.37 18.71 -29.06
CA LEU A 13 -4.78 19.31 -27.86
C LEU A 13 -4.29 18.27 -26.81
N PRO A 14 -5.05 17.21 -26.45
CA PRO A 14 -4.54 16.13 -25.60
C PRO A 14 -3.51 15.25 -26.31
N LEU A 15 -3.59 15.06 -27.64
CA LEU A 15 -2.58 14.29 -28.40
C LEU A 15 -1.21 14.99 -28.41
N LEU A 16 -1.18 16.31 -28.59
CA LEU A 16 0.04 17.12 -28.48
C LEU A 16 0.62 17.08 -27.05
N TRP A 17 -0.25 17.13 -26.02
CA TRP A 17 0.17 16.94 -24.64
C TRP A 17 0.79 15.54 -24.41
N ILE A 18 0.16 14.48 -24.92
CA ILE A 18 0.67 13.10 -24.86
C ILE A 18 2.06 13.00 -25.51
N VAL A 19 2.22 13.50 -26.73
CA VAL A 19 3.51 13.44 -27.45
C VAL A 19 4.59 14.24 -26.72
N TRP A 20 4.26 15.43 -26.21
CA TRP A 20 5.18 16.27 -25.45
C TRP A 20 5.64 15.59 -24.14
N LEU A 21 4.72 14.97 -23.39
CA LEU A 21 5.09 14.18 -22.21
C LEU A 21 5.89 12.92 -22.56
N ALA A 22 5.57 12.23 -23.65
CA ALA A 22 6.29 11.04 -24.10
C ALA A 22 7.73 11.35 -24.53
N MET A 23 7.99 12.52 -25.12
CA MET A 23 9.36 12.98 -25.43
C MET A 23 10.15 13.40 -24.18
N ILE A 24 9.48 13.82 -23.09
CA ILE A 24 10.12 14.29 -21.86
C ILE A 24 10.33 13.15 -20.84
N ILE A 25 9.49 12.11 -20.84
CA ILE A 25 9.54 11.03 -19.84
C ILE A 25 9.45 9.66 -20.51
N SER A 26 10.60 8.99 -20.62
CA SER A 26 10.82 7.72 -21.34
C SER A 26 10.18 6.46 -20.73
N LYS A 27 9.12 6.59 -19.93
CA LYS A 27 8.52 5.50 -19.14
C LYS A 27 7.18 5.06 -19.77
N PRO A 28 7.07 3.84 -20.33
CA PRO A 28 5.87 3.40 -21.06
C PRO A 28 4.58 3.39 -20.20
N ALA A 29 4.71 3.24 -18.88
CA ALA A 29 3.58 3.35 -17.94
C ALA A 29 2.84 4.71 -18.04
N ILE A 30 3.54 5.81 -18.33
CA ILE A 30 2.92 7.15 -18.45
C ILE A 30 2.03 7.19 -19.70
N ILE A 31 2.50 6.65 -20.82
CA ILE A 31 1.71 6.57 -22.06
C ILE A 31 0.40 5.82 -21.79
N PHE A 32 0.48 4.67 -21.12
CA PHE A 32 -0.71 3.88 -20.78
C PHE A 32 -1.67 4.60 -19.82
N HIS A 33 -1.19 5.32 -18.80
CA HIS A 33 -2.06 6.09 -17.91
C HIS A 33 -2.73 7.29 -18.59
N ILE A 34 -2.08 7.97 -19.54
CA ILE A 34 -2.78 9.02 -20.31
C ILE A 34 -3.78 8.38 -21.30
N SER A 35 -3.45 7.26 -21.94
CA SER A 35 -4.41 6.53 -22.79
C SER A 35 -5.63 6.03 -22.00
N GLN A 36 -5.45 5.48 -20.79
CA GLN A 36 -6.56 5.14 -19.88
C GLN A 36 -7.44 6.35 -19.59
N THR A 37 -6.84 7.50 -19.28
CA THR A 37 -7.56 8.77 -19.03
C THR A 37 -8.35 9.20 -20.26
N PHE A 38 -7.72 9.18 -21.45
CA PHE A 38 -8.32 9.59 -22.72
C PHE A 38 -9.51 8.70 -23.14
N PHE A 39 -9.36 7.38 -23.12
CA PHE A 39 -10.45 6.48 -23.51
C PHE A 39 -11.60 6.44 -22.50
N ASN A 40 -11.33 6.61 -21.20
CA ASN A 40 -12.41 6.82 -20.23
C ASN A 40 -13.13 8.16 -20.43
N PHE A 41 -12.43 9.25 -20.81
CA PHE A 41 -13.06 10.52 -21.16
C PHE A 41 -13.95 10.42 -22.41
N LEU A 42 -13.51 9.71 -23.46
CA LEU A 42 -14.35 9.45 -24.63
C LEU A 42 -15.58 8.59 -24.29
N ALA A 43 -15.41 7.53 -23.50
CA ALA A 43 -16.52 6.70 -23.03
C ALA A 43 -17.52 7.50 -22.18
N MET A 44 -17.03 8.33 -21.25
CA MET A 44 -17.83 9.27 -20.45
C MET A 44 -18.63 10.22 -21.35
N ALA A 45 -18.02 10.83 -22.37
CA ALA A 45 -18.70 11.73 -23.29
C ALA A 45 -19.82 11.03 -24.09
N CYS A 46 -19.57 9.80 -24.58
CA CYS A 46 -20.60 8.99 -25.23
C CYS A 46 -21.77 8.66 -24.28
N PHE A 47 -21.49 8.23 -23.04
CA PHE A 47 -22.54 7.88 -22.09
C PHE A 47 -23.28 9.10 -21.50
N ALA A 48 -22.63 10.26 -21.41
CA ALA A 48 -23.29 11.53 -21.11
C ALA A 48 -24.27 11.95 -22.22
N SER A 49 -23.93 11.71 -23.49
CA SER A 49 -24.85 11.91 -24.63
C SER A 49 -26.03 10.91 -24.60
N VAL A 50 -25.77 9.64 -24.27
CA VAL A 50 -26.82 8.63 -24.04
C VAL A 50 -27.78 9.05 -22.92
N ALA A 51 -27.26 9.60 -21.82
CA ALA A 51 -28.05 10.08 -20.69
C ALA A 51 -28.83 11.38 -21.00
N SER A 52 -28.25 12.32 -21.77
CA SER A 52 -28.95 13.55 -22.15
C SER A 52 -30.12 13.29 -23.11
N PHE A 53 -30.01 12.28 -23.97
CA PHE A 53 -31.13 11.78 -24.78
C PHE A 53 -32.24 11.21 -23.91
N GLN A 54 -31.92 10.36 -22.93
CA GLN A 54 -32.88 9.79 -21.97
C GLN A 54 -33.58 10.90 -21.14
N ALA A 55 -32.86 11.96 -20.77
CA ALA A 55 -33.42 13.11 -20.07
C ALA A 55 -34.36 13.95 -20.97
N LYS A 56 -33.99 14.18 -22.25
CA LYS A 56 -34.82 14.93 -23.21
C LYS A 56 -36.23 14.34 -23.37
N TRP A 57 -36.34 13.02 -23.34
CA TRP A 57 -37.59 12.29 -23.57
C TRP A 57 -38.33 11.88 -22.29
N GLY A 58 -37.88 12.32 -21.10
CA GLY A 58 -38.54 12.02 -19.82
C GLY A 58 -38.42 10.57 -19.34
N ILE A 59 -37.71 9.71 -20.07
CA ILE A 59 -37.49 8.29 -19.73
C ILE A 59 -36.63 8.14 -18.47
N GLY A 60 -35.82 9.16 -18.16
CA GLY A 60 -34.93 9.19 -17.00
C GLY A 60 -33.59 8.50 -17.26
N PRO A 61 -32.51 8.92 -16.57
CA PRO A 61 -31.19 8.33 -16.77
C PRO A 61 -31.20 6.86 -16.33
N SER A 62 -30.97 5.94 -17.26
CA SER A 62 -30.93 4.51 -16.94
C SER A 62 -29.80 4.21 -15.94
N GLY A 63 -30.01 3.29 -15.00
CA GLY A 63 -28.99 2.91 -14.03
C GLY A 63 -27.66 2.49 -14.67
N LEU A 64 -27.70 1.92 -15.89
CA LEU A 64 -26.53 1.57 -16.68
C LEU A 64 -25.77 2.78 -17.23
N SER A 65 -26.45 3.82 -17.73
CA SER A 65 -25.79 5.04 -18.21
C SER A 65 -25.18 5.84 -17.04
N GLY A 66 -25.90 5.93 -15.91
CA GLY A 66 -25.35 6.50 -14.66
C GLY A 66 -24.13 5.74 -14.14
N PHE A 67 -24.19 4.40 -14.10
CA PHE A 67 -23.06 3.55 -13.69
C PHE A 67 -21.86 3.66 -14.65
N ALA A 68 -22.08 3.71 -15.96
CA ALA A 68 -21.03 3.91 -16.95
C ALA A 68 -20.31 5.27 -16.76
N ILE A 69 -21.06 6.34 -16.50
CA ILE A 69 -20.48 7.66 -16.17
C ILE A 69 -19.68 7.58 -14.86
N PHE A 70 -20.23 6.97 -13.80
CA PHE A 70 -19.53 6.81 -12.52
C PHE A 70 -18.21 6.02 -12.64
N VAL A 71 -18.21 4.89 -13.36
CA VAL A 71 -17.01 4.07 -13.55
C VAL A 71 -15.96 4.80 -14.41
N SER A 72 -16.38 5.46 -15.50
CA SER A 72 -15.44 6.22 -16.35
C SER A 72 -14.82 7.42 -15.62
N VAL A 73 -15.61 8.19 -14.85
CA VAL A 73 -15.10 9.29 -14.02
C VAL A 73 -14.15 8.77 -12.93
N THR A 74 -14.47 7.66 -12.28
CA THR A 74 -13.58 7.00 -11.30
C THR A 74 -12.28 6.53 -11.97
N GLY A 75 -12.37 5.96 -13.17
CA GLY A 75 -11.22 5.55 -13.99
C GLY A 75 -10.32 6.72 -14.38
N ILE A 76 -10.89 7.87 -14.74
CA ILE A 76 -10.15 9.13 -14.99
C ILE A 76 -9.38 9.55 -13.73
N PHE A 77 -10.05 9.65 -12.58
CA PHE A 77 -9.39 10.06 -11.33
C PHE A 77 -8.28 9.09 -10.90
N LEU A 78 -8.49 7.78 -11.04
CA LEU A 78 -7.49 6.75 -10.70
C LEU A 78 -6.27 6.83 -11.65
N SER A 79 -6.51 7.00 -12.95
CA SER A 79 -5.43 7.13 -13.96
C SER A 79 -4.62 8.40 -13.75
N LEU A 80 -5.30 9.54 -13.52
CA LEU A 80 -4.66 10.81 -13.21
C LEU A 80 -3.88 10.75 -11.89
N PHE A 81 -4.38 10.06 -10.86
CA PHE A 81 -3.66 9.89 -9.59
C PHE A 81 -2.38 9.06 -9.76
N LEU A 82 -2.44 7.95 -10.47
CA LEU A 82 -1.28 7.10 -10.77
C LEU A 82 -0.22 7.81 -11.62
N LEU A 83 -0.62 8.76 -12.47
CA LEU A 83 0.30 9.61 -13.25
C LEU A 83 0.85 10.80 -12.43
N PHE A 84 0.00 11.46 -11.64
CA PHE A 84 0.33 12.69 -10.92
C PHE A 84 1.36 12.47 -9.81
N VAL A 85 1.25 11.40 -9.04
CA VAL A 85 2.13 11.17 -7.88
C VAL A 85 3.60 10.96 -8.29
N PRO A 86 3.94 10.14 -9.32
CA PRO A 86 5.30 10.07 -9.85
C PRO A 86 5.81 11.40 -10.41
N VAL A 87 4.99 12.13 -11.18
CA VAL A 87 5.39 13.41 -11.80
C VAL A 87 5.66 14.49 -10.76
N VAL A 88 4.83 14.59 -9.71
CA VAL A 88 5.04 15.55 -8.61
C VAL A 88 6.24 15.18 -7.75
N TYR A 89 6.47 13.88 -7.52
CA TYR A 89 7.68 13.40 -6.86
C TYR A 89 8.94 13.81 -7.64
N GLU A 90 9.00 13.53 -8.95
CA GLU A 90 10.18 13.80 -9.80
C GLU A 90 10.41 15.29 -10.11
N LYS A 91 9.43 16.18 -9.87
CA LYS A 91 9.56 17.62 -10.13
C LYS A 91 9.63 18.52 -8.90
N TYR A 92 9.21 18.06 -7.73
CA TYR A 92 9.10 18.92 -6.54
C TYR A 92 9.59 18.27 -5.24
N ASP A 93 10.08 17.02 -5.26
CA ASP A 93 10.41 16.20 -4.07
C ASP A 93 9.29 16.14 -3.01
N LYS A 94 8.05 16.40 -3.44
CA LYS A 94 6.85 16.33 -2.59
C LYS A 94 6.23 14.95 -2.72
N LEU A 95 5.37 14.60 -1.76
CA LEU A 95 4.67 13.31 -1.71
C LEU A 95 5.59 12.07 -1.59
N ILE A 96 6.84 12.21 -1.13
CA ILE A 96 7.82 11.09 -0.95
C ILE A 96 7.20 9.85 -0.30
N ARG A 97 6.40 10.03 0.77
CA ARG A 97 5.71 8.93 1.46
C ARG A 97 4.68 8.22 0.57
N LEU A 98 3.92 8.98 -0.22
CA LEU A 98 2.89 8.45 -1.13
C LEU A 98 3.51 7.78 -2.36
N ALA A 99 4.53 8.38 -2.97
CA ALA A 99 5.29 7.78 -4.07
C ALA A 99 6.00 6.48 -3.63
N ARG A 100 6.51 6.44 -2.39
CA ARG A 100 7.04 5.21 -1.76
C ARG A 100 5.97 4.15 -1.53
N THR A 101 4.74 4.56 -1.20
CA THR A 101 3.59 3.65 -1.01
C THR A 101 3.10 3.10 -2.35
N LEU A 102 3.03 3.91 -3.42
CA LEU A 102 2.70 3.43 -4.77
C LEU A 102 3.77 2.49 -5.36
N LYS A 103 5.04 2.65 -4.95
CA LYS A 103 6.12 1.70 -5.28
C LYS A 103 6.06 0.40 -4.47
N GLU A 104 5.18 0.27 -3.47
CA GLU A 104 4.95 -1.02 -2.83
C GLU A 104 4.14 -1.92 -3.77
N VAL A 105 4.74 -3.07 -4.13
CA VAL A 105 4.17 -4.09 -5.02
C VAL A 105 2.69 -4.35 -4.75
N ARG A 106 2.29 -4.48 -3.47
CA ARG A 106 0.92 -4.73 -3.04
C ARG A 106 -0.05 -3.63 -3.46
N VAL A 107 0.33 -2.37 -3.27
CA VAL A 107 -0.50 -1.20 -3.58
C VAL A 107 -0.64 -1.02 -5.10
N GLY A 108 0.47 -1.22 -5.84
CA GLY A 108 0.44 -1.23 -7.31
C GLY A 108 -0.53 -2.29 -7.85
N PHE A 109 -0.45 -3.53 -7.36
CA PHE A 109 -1.33 -4.61 -7.80
C PHE A 109 -2.80 -4.38 -7.44
N ILE A 110 -3.09 -3.81 -6.26
CA ILE A 110 -4.46 -3.48 -5.86
C ILE A 110 -5.05 -2.38 -6.78
N LEU A 111 -4.34 -1.26 -6.98
CA LEU A 111 -4.87 -0.13 -7.76
C LEU A 111 -5.01 -0.47 -9.25
N VAL A 112 -3.97 -1.06 -9.87
CA VAL A 112 -4.02 -1.42 -11.30
C VAL A 112 -4.93 -2.62 -11.54
N GLY A 113 -4.94 -3.60 -10.62
CA GLY A 113 -5.85 -4.75 -10.67
C GLY A 113 -7.32 -4.34 -10.55
N SER A 114 -7.68 -3.45 -9.62
CA SER A 114 -9.05 -2.94 -9.51
C SER A 114 -9.47 -2.14 -10.73
N GLY A 115 -8.59 -1.27 -11.26
CA GLY A 115 -8.86 -0.53 -12.49
C GLY A 115 -9.12 -1.44 -13.69
N CYS A 116 -8.35 -2.53 -13.80
CA CYS A 116 -8.51 -3.57 -14.81
C CYS A 116 -9.84 -4.33 -14.67
N ILE A 117 -10.20 -4.78 -13.45
CA ILE A 117 -11.46 -5.50 -13.17
C ILE A 117 -12.69 -4.62 -13.46
N PHE A 118 -12.71 -3.38 -12.98
CA PHE A 118 -13.84 -2.48 -13.24
C PHE A 118 -13.97 -2.13 -14.73
N SER A 119 -12.85 -1.95 -15.45
CA SER A 119 -12.85 -1.67 -16.89
C SER A 119 -13.37 -2.86 -17.70
N LEU A 120 -12.99 -4.09 -17.34
CA LEU A 120 -13.51 -5.30 -17.98
C LEU A 120 -15.02 -5.47 -17.73
N LEU A 121 -15.45 -5.25 -16.48
CA LEU A 121 -16.85 -5.36 -16.08
C LEU A 121 -17.74 -4.36 -16.84
N ILE A 122 -17.33 -3.09 -16.93
CA ILE A 122 -18.12 -2.08 -17.66
C ILE A 122 -18.07 -2.30 -19.17
N ALA A 123 -16.94 -2.77 -19.74
CA ALA A 123 -16.85 -3.11 -21.16
C ALA A 123 -17.84 -4.22 -21.53
N PHE A 124 -17.94 -5.30 -20.74
CA PHE A 124 -18.94 -6.35 -20.95
C PHE A 124 -20.38 -5.85 -20.79
N ILE A 125 -20.72 -5.17 -19.68
CA ILE A 125 -22.08 -4.68 -19.41
C ILE A 125 -22.55 -3.71 -20.50
N THR A 126 -21.71 -2.76 -20.89
CA THR A 126 -22.05 -1.79 -21.95
C THR A 126 -22.12 -2.43 -23.32
N THR A 127 -21.28 -3.42 -23.63
CA THR A 127 -21.36 -4.18 -24.89
C THR A 127 -22.66 -4.95 -25.01
N ILE A 128 -23.02 -5.75 -24.01
CA ILE A 128 -24.29 -6.50 -24.03
C ILE A 128 -25.45 -5.52 -24.24
N SER A 129 -25.54 -4.47 -23.42
CA SER A 129 -26.61 -3.48 -23.54
C SER A 129 -26.60 -2.69 -24.87
N ALA A 130 -25.46 -2.52 -25.54
CA ALA A 130 -25.37 -1.86 -26.84
C ALA A 130 -25.77 -2.76 -28.04
N TRP A 131 -25.81 -4.08 -27.86
CA TRP A 131 -26.12 -5.05 -28.91
C TRP A 131 -27.42 -5.84 -28.71
N THR A 132 -27.97 -5.90 -27.49
CA THR A 132 -29.26 -6.59 -27.20
C THR A 132 -30.49 -5.67 -27.20
N GLU A 133 -30.32 -4.36 -27.35
CA GLU A 133 -31.43 -3.39 -27.32
C GLU A 133 -32.34 -3.51 -28.56
N PRO A 134 -33.64 -3.81 -28.45
CA PRO A 134 -34.52 -4.04 -29.61
C PRO A 134 -34.71 -2.79 -30.48
N GLY A 135 -34.84 -1.61 -29.86
CA GLY A 135 -34.91 -0.32 -30.55
C GLY A 135 -33.67 0.01 -31.39
N CYS A 136 -32.52 -0.60 -31.09
CA CYS A 136 -31.29 -0.49 -31.88
C CYS A 136 -31.19 -1.48 -33.05
N LYS A 137 -32.25 -2.25 -33.31
CA LYS A 137 -32.42 -3.09 -34.50
C LYS A 137 -33.55 -2.57 -35.38
N ASN A 138 -34.74 -2.36 -34.81
CA ASN A 138 -35.88 -1.71 -35.45
C ASN A 138 -36.41 -0.64 -34.49
N ALA A 139 -36.51 0.62 -34.91
CA ALA A 139 -36.92 1.71 -34.02
C ALA A 139 -38.38 1.57 -33.56
N ASP A 140 -39.25 0.96 -34.37
CA ASP A 140 -40.67 0.70 -34.05
C ASP A 140 -40.86 -0.40 -32.98
N ASN A 141 -39.81 -1.19 -32.71
CA ASN A 141 -39.80 -2.21 -31.65
C ASN A 141 -39.30 -1.66 -30.30
N ASP A 142 -39.08 -0.35 -30.17
CA ASP A 142 -38.70 0.28 -28.91
C ASP A 142 -39.93 0.46 -27.99
N PRO A 143 -39.85 0.16 -26.69
CA PRO A 143 -40.98 0.33 -25.77
C PRO A 143 -41.46 1.79 -25.63
N HIS A 144 -40.66 2.77 -26.09
CA HIS A 144 -41.01 4.19 -26.10
C HIS A 144 -41.29 4.75 -27.51
N ALA A 145 -41.46 3.91 -28.54
CA ALA A 145 -41.79 4.35 -29.90
C ALA A 145 -43.06 5.25 -29.99
N SER A 146 -43.98 5.12 -29.03
CA SER A 146 -45.17 5.98 -28.89
C SER A 146 -44.88 7.45 -28.52
N LEU A 147 -43.62 7.81 -28.23
CA LEU A 147 -43.20 9.21 -28.06
C LEU A 147 -43.10 9.98 -29.39
N GLY A 148 -43.30 9.30 -30.53
CA GLY A 148 -43.49 9.90 -31.85
C GLY A 148 -42.22 10.00 -32.70
N ASP A 149 -42.39 10.32 -33.97
CA ASP A 149 -41.38 10.19 -35.04
C ASP A 149 -40.04 10.90 -34.75
N ALA A 150 -40.06 11.98 -33.95
CA ALA A 150 -38.87 12.71 -33.53
C ALA A 150 -37.98 11.95 -32.51
N PHE A 151 -38.54 10.95 -31.81
CA PHE A 151 -37.79 9.96 -31.02
C PHE A 151 -37.26 8.86 -31.95
N THR A 152 -38.13 8.27 -32.76
CA THR A 152 -37.86 7.17 -33.71
C THR A 152 -36.73 7.51 -34.70
N SER A 153 -36.72 8.73 -35.24
CA SER A 153 -35.68 9.23 -36.15
C SER A 153 -34.34 9.53 -35.48
N ALA A 154 -34.31 9.71 -34.16
CA ALA A 154 -33.09 10.01 -33.40
C ALA A 154 -32.46 8.76 -32.74
N LEU A 155 -33.24 7.69 -32.54
CA LEU A 155 -32.78 6.38 -32.04
C LEU A 155 -31.51 5.85 -32.74
N PRO A 156 -31.37 5.88 -34.09
CA PRO A 156 -30.16 5.38 -34.76
C PRO A 156 -28.87 6.10 -34.31
N GLY A 157 -28.93 7.42 -34.08
CA GLY A 157 -27.79 8.20 -33.60
C GLY A 157 -27.44 7.89 -32.14
N TRP A 158 -28.45 7.69 -31.30
CA TRP A 158 -28.29 7.25 -29.91
C TRP A 158 -27.67 5.84 -29.84
N CYS A 159 -28.18 4.89 -30.62
CA CYS A 159 -27.65 3.52 -30.72
C CYS A 159 -26.21 3.48 -31.24
N SER A 160 -25.87 4.29 -32.24
CA SER A 160 -24.49 4.43 -32.74
C SER A 160 -23.55 4.96 -31.65
N THR A 161 -23.97 6.01 -30.93
CA THR A 161 -23.23 6.60 -29.80
C THR A 161 -23.02 5.58 -28.66
N LYS A 162 -24.04 4.78 -28.34
CA LYS A 162 -23.98 3.73 -27.33
C LYS A 162 -22.99 2.62 -27.70
N LYS A 163 -22.98 2.20 -28.97
CA LYS A 163 -22.02 1.22 -29.51
C LYS A 163 -20.59 1.76 -29.53
N ALA A 164 -20.39 3.02 -29.92
CA ALA A 164 -19.08 3.69 -29.85
C ALA A 164 -18.55 3.78 -28.40
N GLY A 165 -19.41 4.14 -27.44
CA GLY A 165 -19.06 4.17 -26.01
C GLY A 165 -18.59 2.81 -25.48
N ALA A 166 -19.25 1.71 -25.88
CA ALA A 166 -18.81 0.36 -25.51
C ALA A 166 -17.44 0.00 -26.11
N ILE A 167 -17.15 0.41 -27.36
CA ILE A 167 -15.83 0.22 -27.98
C ILE A 167 -14.75 1.02 -27.23
N PHE A 168 -15.04 2.26 -26.81
CA PHE A 168 -14.10 3.04 -26.00
C PHE A 168 -13.82 2.41 -24.63
N PHE A 169 -14.79 1.73 -24.00
CA PHE A 169 -14.53 0.95 -22.79
C PHE A 169 -13.65 -0.28 -23.04
N TRP A 170 -13.78 -0.97 -24.18
CA TRP A 170 -12.84 -2.03 -24.56
C TRP A 170 -11.41 -1.53 -24.78
N LEU A 171 -11.26 -0.36 -25.41
CA LEU A 171 -9.95 0.27 -25.57
C LEU A 171 -9.36 0.70 -24.21
N ALA A 172 -10.17 1.31 -23.33
CA ALA A 172 -9.76 1.63 -21.97
C ALA A 172 -9.32 0.37 -21.18
N PHE A 173 -10.08 -0.72 -21.25
CA PHE A 173 -9.69 -2.01 -20.68
C PHE A 173 -8.36 -2.52 -21.27
N GLY A 174 -8.15 -2.40 -22.58
CA GLY A 174 -6.89 -2.77 -23.23
C GLY A 174 -5.68 -2.06 -22.63
N PHE A 175 -5.77 -0.74 -22.38
CA PHE A 175 -4.68 0.00 -21.72
C PHE A 175 -4.56 -0.29 -20.22
N TRP A 176 -5.64 -0.63 -19.51
CA TRP A 176 -5.55 -1.13 -18.13
C TRP A 176 -4.85 -2.49 -18.06
N LEU A 177 -5.19 -3.41 -18.96
CA LEU A 177 -4.53 -4.72 -19.08
C LEU A 177 -3.06 -4.57 -19.46
N ALA A 178 -2.72 -3.63 -20.35
CA ALA A 178 -1.33 -3.35 -20.71
C ALA A 178 -0.51 -2.81 -19.51
N SER A 179 -1.06 -1.92 -18.69
CA SER A 179 -0.43 -1.51 -17.42
C SER A 179 -0.30 -2.65 -16.42
N PHE A 180 -1.30 -3.53 -16.33
CA PHE A 180 -1.25 -4.71 -15.45
C PHE A 180 -0.18 -5.72 -15.90
N ILE A 181 0.00 -5.91 -17.20
CA ILE A 181 1.07 -6.75 -17.78
C ILE A 181 2.45 -6.13 -17.51
N LEU A 182 2.64 -4.82 -17.69
CA LEU A 182 3.90 -4.15 -17.30
C LEU A 182 4.19 -4.32 -15.80
N LEU A 183 3.19 -4.15 -14.93
CA LEU A 183 3.35 -4.36 -13.50
C LEU A 183 3.79 -5.79 -13.15
N ILE A 184 3.27 -6.81 -13.86
CA ILE A 184 3.72 -8.20 -13.72
C ILE A 184 5.17 -8.36 -14.20
N ILE A 185 5.57 -7.71 -15.29
CA ILE A 185 6.94 -7.76 -15.81
C ILE A 185 7.92 -7.10 -14.85
N ASP A 186 7.63 -5.89 -14.36
CA ASP A 186 8.47 -5.16 -13.39
C ASP A 186 8.51 -5.83 -12.01
N TRP A 187 7.47 -6.58 -11.64
CA TRP A 187 7.50 -7.46 -10.48
C TRP A 187 8.41 -8.68 -10.71
N ARG A 188 8.28 -9.35 -11.87
CA ARG A 188 9.08 -10.55 -12.20
C ARG A 188 10.54 -10.27 -12.50
N SER A 189 10.90 -9.06 -12.93
CA SER A 189 12.30 -8.64 -13.11
C SER A 189 13.02 -8.33 -11.79
N GLY A 190 12.28 -8.21 -10.69
CA GLY A 190 12.82 -7.77 -9.40
C GLY A 190 12.92 -6.25 -9.25
N ASN A 191 12.57 -5.46 -10.27
CA ASN A 191 12.67 -3.99 -10.25
C ASN A 191 11.84 -3.36 -9.10
N LEU A 192 10.71 -3.98 -8.75
CA LEU A 192 9.81 -3.48 -7.69
C LEU A 192 10.15 -3.98 -6.27
N THR A 193 10.91 -5.07 -6.15
CA THR A 193 11.59 -5.41 -4.90
C THR A 193 12.75 -4.43 -4.70
N SER A 194 12.45 -3.32 -4.01
CA SER A 194 13.49 -2.39 -3.54
C SER A 194 14.61 -3.21 -2.86
N PRO A 195 15.90 -2.90 -3.12
CA PRO A 195 17.00 -3.60 -2.47
C PRO A 195 16.84 -3.54 -0.94
N PRO A 196 17.34 -4.55 -0.19
CA PRO A 196 17.19 -4.64 1.26
C PRO A 196 17.41 -3.29 1.92
N ARG A 197 16.37 -2.77 2.59
CA ARG A 197 16.28 -1.36 2.96
C ARG A 197 17.36 -0.96 3.96
N ASP A 198 17.76 -1.93 4.76
CA ASP A 198 18.95 -1.91 5.58
C ASP A 198 20.04 -2.65 4.79
N LEU A 199 21.12 -1.94 4.44
CA LEU A 199 22.36 -2.60 4.04
C LEU A 199 22.76 -3.55 5.18
N PRO A 200 23.09 -4.83 4.91
CA PRO A 200 23.36 -5.81 5.95
C PRO A 200 24.51 -5.30 6.81
N PHE A 201 24.22 -4.99 8.09
CA PHE A 201 25.05 -4.17 8.99
C PHE A 201 26.53 -4.20 8.62
N THR A 202 26.97 -3.17 7.88
CA THR A 202 28.39 -2.93 7.68
C THR A 202 28.95 -2.70 9.07
N ARG A 203 29.68 -3.70 9.59
CA ARG A 203 30.40 -3.55 10.85
C ARG A 203 31.25 -2.28 10.69
N PRO A 204 31.32 -1.38 11.69
CA PRO A 204 32.29 -0.30 11.66
C PRO A 204 33.62 -0.89 11.25
N HIS A 205 34.25 -0.32 10.22
CA HIS A 205 35.55 -0.80 9.80
C HIS A 205 36.44 -0.72 11.03
N SER A 206 36.96 -1.88 11.46
CA SER A 206 37.93 -1.90 12.53
C SER A 206 39.20 -1.37 11.91
N ASP A 207 39.37 -0.05 11.98
CA ASP A 207 40.59 0.68 11.62
C ASP A 207 41.68 0.40 12.66
N ILE A 208 41.94 -0.91 12.83
CA ILE A 208 43.18 -1.44 13.36
C ILE A 208 44.11 -1.44 12.16
N GLU A 209 45.15 -0.61 12.24
CA GLU A 209 46.30 -0.67 11.36
C GLU A 209 47.01 -2.02 11.59
N GLU A 210 46.55 -3.09 10.92
CA GLU A 210 47.44 -4.20 10.59
C GLU A 210 48.48 -3.62 9.63
N GLY A 211 49.59 -3.15 10.21
CA GLY A 211 50.61 -2.39 9.50
C GLY A 211 51.20 -3.21 8.37
N GLU A 212 50.87 -2.83 7.13
CA GLU A 212 51.57 -3.29 5.95
C GLU A 212 53.02 -2.79 6.05
N GLU A 213 53.95 -3.71 6.34
CA GLU A 213 55.38 -3.41 6.39
C GLU A 213 55.86 -3.04 4.98
N VAL A 214 55.85 -1.73 4.69
CA VAL A 214 56.35 -1.18 3.44
C VAL A 214 57.87 -1.43 3.37
N GLU A 215 58.28 -2.50 2.69
CA GLU A 215 59.69 -2.71 2.35
C GLU A 215 60.20 -1.50 1.55
N ALA A 216 61.20 -0.83 2.10
CA ALA A 216 61.69 0.43 1.58
C ALA A 216 62.59 0.22 0.35
N ALA A 217 62.02 0.41 -0.85
CA ALA A 217 62.75 0.47 -2.11
C ALA A 217 62.78 1.90 -2.67
N ASP A 218 63.75 2.67 -2.16
CA ASP A 218 64.42 3.80 -2.83
C ASP A 218 63.64 5.01 -3.41
N THR A 219 63.83 6.13 -2.70
CA THR A 219 64.57 7.32 -3.23
C THR A 219 63.82 8.61 -3.65
N HIS A 220 64.45 9.73 -3.24
CA HIS A 220 64.26 11.15 -3.62
C HIS A 220 63.09 12.01 -3.09
N THR A 221 63.31 12.49 -1.86
CA THR A 221 63.37 13.93 -1.50
C THR A 221 62.18 14.86 -1.77
N ASN A 222 61.54 15.32 -0.69
CA ASN A 222 61.37 16.76 -0.43
C ASN A 222 61.20 17.05 1.08
N PRO A 223 61.98 17.94 1.72
CA PRO A 223 61.83 18.27 3.13
C PRO A 223 60.77 19.36 3.35
N SER A 224 60.04 19.28 4.46
CA SER A 224 59.24 20.38 5.02
C SER A 224 59.33 20.37 6.55
N PRO A 225 59.31 21.53 7.23
CA PRO A 225 59.71 21.63 8.63
C PRO A 225 58.65 21.05 9.60
N PRO A 226 59.08 20.50 10.76
CA PRO A 226 58.17 19.84 11.70
C PRO A 226 57.42 20.82 12.62
N THR A 227 56.09 20.77 12.60
CA THR A 227 55.27 21.36 13.68
C THR A 227 55.19 20.36 14.84
N GLN A 228 55.90 20.64 15.93
CA GLN A 228 55.88 19.79 17.11
C GLN A 228 54.53 19.88 17.84
N HIS A 229 53.81 18.77 17.94
CA HIS A 229 52.75 18.58 18.95
C HIS A 229 53.23 17.54 19.98
N PRO A 230 53.09 17.80 21.29
CA PRO A 230 53.64 16.93 22.32
C PRO A 230 52.81 15.64 22.50
N HIS A 231 53.51 14.50 22.53
CA HIS A 231 52.90 13.21 22.85
C HIS A 231 52.26 13.23 24.25
N THR A 232 51.01 12.77 24.35
CA THR A 232 50.38 12.39 25.62
C THR A 232 50.35 10.86 25.70
N PRO A 233 50.81 10.24 26.81
CA PRO A 233 50.95 8.79 26.87
C PRO A 233 49.69 8.07 27.36
N ALA A 234 49.64 6.77 27.07
CA ALA A 234 48.94 5.73 27.82
C ALA A 234 47.42 5.86 28.04
N ASN A 235 46.68 5.25 27.11
CA ASN A 235 45.78 4.14 27.43
C ASN A 235 44.86 4.31 28.66
N GLN A 236 43.80 5.11 28.52
CA GLN A 236 42.59 4.94 29.31
C GLN A 236 41.43 4.52 28.42
N GLN A 237 40.90 3.32 28.67
CA GLN A 237 39.71 2.78 28.04
C GLN A 237 38.49 3.56 28.53
N TYR A 238 38.09 4.59 27.79
CA TYR A 238 36.95 5.45 28.14
C TYR A 238 35.63 4.66 28.13
N ASP A 239 35.20 4.24 29.32
CA ASP A 239 33.81 3.88 29.58
C ASP A 239 32.94 5.15 29.53
N ASN A 240 32.54 5.51 28.31
CA ASN A 240 31.82 6.75 28.01
C ASN A 240 30.31 6.67 28.35
N SER A 241 29.87 5.61 29.06
CA SER A 241 28.47 5.38 29.42
C SER A 241 27.87 6.50 30.27
N ASN A 242 28.67 7.12 31.15
CA ASN A 242 28.27 8.20 32.04
C ASN A 242 28.45 9.62 31.45
N ALA A 243 28.87 9.76 30.18
CA ALA A 243 28.98 11.08 29.57
C ALA A 243 27.60 11.69 29.29
N SER A 244 27.41 12.97 29.62
CA SER A 244 26.12 13.68 29.46
C SER A 244 25.69 13.92 28.00
N ALA A 245 26.51 13.51 27.02
CA ALA A 245 26.19 13.48 25.59
C ALA A 245 25.94 12.04 25.06
N SER A 246 26.01 11.02 25.92
CA SER A 246 25.72 9.63 25.55
C SER A 246 24.22 9.47 25.26
N PRO A 247 23.82 8.86 24.13
CA PRO A 247 22.41 8.57 23.85
C PRO A 247 21.82 7.48 24.78
N PHE A 248 22.63 6.92 25.67
CA PHE A 248 22.23 5.96 26.71
C PHE A 248 22.22 6.55 28.13
N ALA A 249 22.54 7.85 28.30
CA ALA A 249 22.51 8.55 29.60
C ALA A 249 21.07 8.91 30.03
N ASP A 250 20.18 7.92 30.05
CA ASP A 250 18.75 8.08 30.23
C ASP A 250 18.41 8.41 31.70
N SER A 251 18.47 9.70 32.01
CA SER A 251 18.32 10.27 33.36
C SER A 251 16.89 10.12 33.94
N ASN A 252 15.96 9.53 33.19
CA ASN A 252 14.59 9.24 33.64
C ASN A 252 14.45 7.91 34.41
N ARG A 253 15.57 7.26 34.78
CA ARG A 253 15.55 5.96 35.46
C ARG A 253 15.04 6.06 36.92
N LEU A 254 13.73 5.87 37.08
CA LEU A 254 13.00 5.60 38.33
C LEU A 254 12.79 6.79 39.28
N SER A 255 12.01 7.78 38.85
CA SER A 255 11.15 8.51 39.79
C SER A 255 10.09 7.54 40.35
N ALA A 256 9.88 7.54 41.67
CA ALA A 256 9.14 6.48 42.36
C ALA A 256 7.64 6.41 41.98
N ALA A 257 7.14 5.19 41.78
CA ALA A 257 5.70 4.93 41.66
C ALA A 257 5.01 5.12 43.03
N PRO A 258 3.88 5.85 43.12
CA PRO A 258 3.21 6.09 44.39
C PRO A 258 2.54 4.82 44.93
N THR A 259 2.76 4.54 46.22
CA THR A 259 2.20 3.37 46.90
C THR A 259 0.71 3.56 47.19
N ASN A 260 -0.15 3.00 46.33
CA ASN A 260 -1.60 3.01 46.58
C ASN A 260 -1.97 2.16 47.81
N THR A 261 -2.27 2.83 48.92
CA THR A 261 -2.85 2.19 50.11
C THR A 261 -4.34 1.95 49.90
N ASN A 262 -4.76 0.68 49.92
CA ASN A 262 -6.17 0.32 49.97
C ASN A 262 -6.85 0.92 51.22
N THR A 263 -8.03 1.50 51.06
CA THR A 263 -8.98 1.71 52.17
C THR A 263 -10.38 1.49 51.65
N THR A 264 -10.95 0.34 51.99
CA THR A 264 -12.33 -0.03 51.65
C THR A 264 -13.29 0.68 52.58
N TYR A 265 -14.15 1.55 52.05
CA TYR A 265 -15.37 1.96 52.74
C TYR A 265 -16.55 2.12 51.77
N LEU A 266 -17.64 1.46 52.12
CA LEU A 266 -19.00 1.57 51.57
C LEU A 266 -19.94 1.79 52.77
N PRO A 267 -21.19 2.23 52.58
CA PRO A 267 -21.71 3.13 51.54
C PRO A 267 -22.50 4.30 52.18
N SER A 268 -22.94 5.28 51.38
CA SER A 268 -24.14 6.06 51.74
C SER A 268 -24.86 6.64 50.53
N ILE A 269 -26.19 6.63 50.60
CA ILE A 269 -27.11 7.28 49.67
C ILE A 269 -27.55 8.59 50.31
N ASN A 270 -27.50 9.72 49.58
CA ASN A 270 -28.57 10.72 49.71
C ASN A 270 -28.70 11.65 48.49
N THR A 271 -29.82 12.36 48.43
CA THR A 271 -30.33 13.13 47.28
C THR A 271 -30.01 14.64 47.33
N ASN A 272 -30.00 15.26 46.15
CA ASN A 272 -30.43 16.65 45.84
C ASN A 272 -29.83 17.86 46.63
N ARG A 273 -29.41 18.92 45.90
CA ARG A 273 -29.95 20.31 46.00
C ARG A 273 -29.09 21.37 45.27
N PHE A 274 -29.72 22.14 44.36
CA PHE A 274 -29.44 23.52 43.89
C PHE A 274 -27.96 23.97 43.62
N SER A 275 -27.61 24.29 42.36
CA SER A 275 -27.47 25.69 41.84
C SER A 275 -26.08 26.33 42.14
N THR A 276 -25.51 27.28 41.39
CA THR A 276 -25.98 28.33 40.46
C THR A 276 -25.01 28.49 39.27
N ALA A 277 -25.48 28.57 38.01
CA ALA A 277 -25.66 29.81 37.20
C ALA A 277 -24.50 30.10 36.21
N ASP A 278 -24.76 31.04 35.28
CA ASP A 278 -23.93 31.56 34.18
C ASP A 278 -23.43 30.56 33.11
N SER A 279 -23.54 30.82 31.79
CA SER A 279 -24.09 31.99 31.07
C SER A 279 -24.84 31.58 29.79
N SER A 280 -25.88 32.35 29.44
CA SER A 280 -26.47 32.40 28.09
C SER A 280 -25.43 32.90 27.06
N ALA A 281 -25.47 32.59 25.77
CA ALA A 281 -26.49 32.95 24.77
C ALA A 281 -25.99 32.48 23.37
N ASN A 282 -26.73 32.45 22.24
CA ASN A 282 -28.16 32.43 21.91
C ASN A 282 -28.26 32.26 20.37
N ARG A 283 -29.01 31.26 19.86
CA ARG A 283 -29.69 31.41 18.55
C ARG A 283 -30.87 30.43 18.38
N THR A 284 -32.04 31.02 18.16
CA THR A 284 -33.31 30.40 17.74
C THR A 284 -33.18 29.73 16.35
N SER A 285 -33.87 28.64 16.00
CA SER A 285 -35.34 28.38 16.02
C SER A 285 -36.13 29.33 15.10
N ALA A 286 -37.15 28.93 14.32
CA ALA A 286 -37.67 27.60 13.94
C ALA A 286 -38.59 27.74 12.69
N TYR A 287 -39.21 26.64 12.21
CA TYR A 287 -40.58 26.45 11.65
C TYR A 287 -40.61 25.05 10.96
N SER A 288 -41.41 24.07 11.40
CA SER A 288 -42.77 23.72 10.93
C SER A 288 -42.80 23.00 9.56
N THR A 289 -43.56 21.92 9.29
CA THR A 289 -44.60 21.20 10.08
C THR A 289 -44.77 19.74 9.61
N ALA A 290 -45.40 18.88 10.42
CA ALA A 290 -45.79 17.47 10.12
C ALA A 290 -47.23 17.40 9.52
N PRO A 291 -47.94 16.24 9.37
CA PRO A 291 -47.64 14.82 9.66
C PRO A 291 -47.91 13.90 8.40
N THR A 292 -48.29 12.60 8.36
CA THR A 292 -48.81 11.59 9.33
C THR A 292 -48.68 10.14 8.77
N THR A 293 -48.52 9.12 9.64
CA THR A 293 -48.81 7.66 9.42
C THR A 293 -48.03 6.92 8.29
N THR A 294 -47.75 5.59 8.34
CA THR A 294 -48.46 4.46 8.98
C THR A 294 -47.50 3.45 9.65
N THR A 295 -48.00 2.69 10.62
CA THR A 295 -47.23 1.75 11.48
C THR A 295 -47.36 0.29 11.03
N ALA A 296 -46.27 -0.47 11.07
CA ALA A 296 -46.23 -1.94 11.05
C ALA A 296 -45.00 -2.46 11.85
N PRO A 297 -45.03 -3.66 12.46
CA PRO A 297 -44.15 -3.98 13.58
C PRO A 297 -42.78 -4.58 13.19
N THR A 298 -41.77 -4.28 13.99
CA THR A 298 -40.43 -4.88 13.95
C THR A 298 -40.34 -6.12 14.87
N THR A 299 -39.88 -7.24 14.33
CA THR A 299 -39.41 -8.38 15.13
C THR A 299 -37.93 -8.24 15.47
N SER A 300 -37.63 -8.02 16.75
CA SER A 300 -36.35 -8.41 17.34
C SER A 300 -36.17 -9.95 17.26
N THR A 301 -35.00 -10.56 17.30
CA THR A 301 -33.72 -10.20 17.94
C THR A 301 -32.52 -10.76 17.16
N ASN A 302 -31.39 -10.06 17.14
CA ASN A 302 -30.07 -10.71 17.15
C ASN A 302 -28.98 -9.76 17.68
N THR A 303 -28.62 -9.88 18.96
CA THR A 303 -27.56 -9.09 19.59
C THR A 303 -26.20 -9.71 19.32
N GLY A 304 -25.56 -9.32 18.21
CA GLY A 304 -24.17 -9.67 17.94
C GLY A 304 -23.23 -9.08 19.00
N TYR A 305 -22.39 -9.93 19.59
CA TYR A 305 -21.45 -9.53 20.64
C TYR A 305 -20.46 -8.48 20.12
N ALA A 306 -20.30 -7.38 20.87
CA ALA A 306 -19.26 -6.40 20.60
C ALA A 306 -17.89 -7.02 20.94
N THR A 307 -17.05 -7.24 19.92
CA THR A 307 -15.69 -7.75 20.13
C THR A 307 -14.83 -6.68 20.81
N SER A 308 -14.53 -6.91 22.09
CA SER A 308 -13.59 -6.10 22.86
C SER A 308 -12.23 -6.09 22.15
N ARG A 309 -11.79 -4.91 21.72
CA ARG A 309 -10.43 -4.74 21.17
C ARG A 309 -9.40 -5.12 22.24
N PRO A 310 -8.33 -5.86 21.89
CA PRO A 310 -7.21 -6.05 22.81
C PRO A 310 -6.65 -4.69 23.24
N SER A 311 -6.75 -4.38 24.52
CA SER A 311 -6.07 -3.24 25.12
C SER A 311 -4.59 -3.58 25.22
N MET A 312 -3.78 -3.01 24.33
CA MET A 312 -2.33 -3.10 24.40
C MET A 312 -1.86 -2.46 25.72
N ASP A 313 -1.04 -3.15 26.50
CA ASP A 313 -0.52 -2.59 27.75
C ASP A 313 0.55 -1.51 27.48
N ALA A 314 0.97 -0.82 28.56
CA ALA A 314 1.95 0.26 28.47
C ALA A 314 3.36 -0.19 28.02
N TYR A 315 3.60 -1.50 27.87
CA TYR A 315 4.86 -2.10 27.44
C TYR A 315 4.76 -2.82 26.08
N GLY A 316 3.61 -2.75 25.41
CA GLY A 316 3.40 -3.33 24.08
C GLY A 316 3.18 -4.84 24.08
N ALA A 317 2.96 -5.47 25.24
CA ALA A 317 2.69 -6.89 25.32
C ALA A 317 1.21 -7.17 25.00
N PHE A 318 0.97 -8.10 24.08
CA PHE A 318 -0.37 -8.65 23.90
C PHE A 318 -0.68 -9.56 25.08
N SER A 319 -1.70 -9.19 25.87
CA SER A 319 -2.27 -10.05 26.93
C SER A 319 -3.12 -11.17 26.31
N ASP A 320 -2.46 -12.05 25.58
CA ASP A 320 -3.06 -13.26 25.02
C ASP A 320 -3.29 -14.27 26.16
N PRO A 321 -4.53 -14.74 26.41
CA PRO A 321 -4.80 -15.69 27.49
C PRO A 321 -4.03 -17.00 27.25
N ALA A 322 -3.30 -17.46 28.28
CA ALA A 322 -2.44 -18.64 28.18
C ALA A 322 -3.21 -19.83 27.58
N PRO A 323 -2.64 -20.53 26.57
CA PRO A 323 -3.38 -21.48 25.75
C PRO A 323 -3.92 -22.64 26.60
N SER A 324 -5.25 -22.75 26.64
CA SER A 324 -6.03 -23.75 27.38
C SER A 324 -5.98 -25.16 26.73
N GLY A 325 -4.77 -25.62 26.43
CA GLY A 325 -4.49 -26.87 25.72
C GLY A 325 -3.71 -27.93 26.52
N PHE A 326 -3.15 -27.60 27.69
CA PHE A 326 -2.51 -28.59 28.56
C PHE A 326 -3.55 -29.30 29.44
N GLY A 327 -4.18 -30.33 28.85
CA GLY A 327 -4.99 -31.30 29.59
C GLY A 327 -4.17 -32.04 30.66
N GLY A 328 -4.83 -32.46 31.74
CA GLY A 328 -4.15 -33.03 32.91
C GLY A 328 -3.44 -34.35 32.62
N VAL A 329 -2.12 -34.37 32.85
CA VAL A 329 -1.34 -35.62 32.97
C VAL A 329 -1.52 -36.21 34.37
N SER A 330 -2.03 -37.43 34.43
CA SER A 330 -2.27 -38.16 35.69
C SER A 330 -0.99 -38.36 36.50
N ALA A 331 -1.08 -38.15 37.82
CA ALA A 331 0.04 -38.27 38.75
C ALA A 331 0.42 -39.74 39.06
N SER A 332 0.92 -40.49 38.06
CA SER A 332 1.34 -41.90 38.19
C SER A 332 2.52 -42.30 37.30
N TYR A 333 3.57 -41.47 37.18
CA TYR A 333 4.93 -41.92 36.79
C TYR A 333 5.99 -40.93 37.28
N ALA A 334 6.34 -41.01 38.57
CA ALA A 334 7.50 -40.32 39.12
C ALA A 334 8.71 -41.28 39.06
N PRO A 335 9.78 -40.99 38.27
CA PRO A 335 11.00 -41.76 38.35
C PRO A 335 11.69 -41.49 39.70
N THR A 336 12.19 -42.55 40.34
CA THR A 336 12.94 -42.45 41.60
C THR A 336 14.17 -41.57 41.45
N ALA A 337 14.37 -40.63 42.37
CA ALA A 337 15.54 -39.77 42.38
C ALA A 337 16.82 -40.57 42.65
N SER A 338 17.63 -40.78 41.61
CA SER A 338 19.00 -41.29 41.74
C SER A 338 19.91 -40.16 42.20
N ASP A 339 20.32 -40.20 43.47
CA ASP A 339 21.35 -39.30 44.01
C ASP A 339 22.70 -39.56 43.31
N SER A 340 23.33 -38.50 42.78
CA SER A 340 24.60 -38.55 42.03
C SER A 340 25.12 -37.13 41.82
N GLY A 341 25.98 -36.67 42.72
CA GLY A 341 26.54 -35.31 42.66
C GLY A 341 27.59 -35.13 41.56
N SER A 342 27.31 -34.24 40.59
CA SER A 342 28.35 -33.48 39.89
C SER A 342 27.81 -32.10 39.45
N GLY A 343 28.66 -31.08 39.48
CA GLY A 343 28.28 -29.66 39.40
C GLY A 343 27.93 -29.14 38.00
N ALA A 344 27.05 -29.81 37.26
CA ALA A 344 26.62 -29.34 35.93
C ALA A 344 25.63 -28.15 36.04
N PRO A 345 25.85 -27.03 35.32
CA PRO A 345 24.96 -25.86 35.40
C PRO A 345 23.60 -26.14 34.74
N LYS A 346 22.51 -25.88 35.48
CA LYS A 346 21.14 -26.03 35.00
C LYS A 346 20.77 -24.90 34.03
N VAL A 347 20.97 -25.13 32.73
CA VAL A 347 20.56 -24.19 31.67
C VAL A 347 19.04 -24.07 31.63
N SER A 348 18.51 -22.86 31.80
CA SER A 348 17.07 -22.60 31.75
C SER A 348 16.54 -22.71 30.31
N ARG A 349 15.42 -23.43 30.12
CA ARG A 349 14.89 -23.79 28.79
C ARG A 349 14.14 -22.66 28.05
N THR A 350 14.07 -21.45 28.60
CA THR A 350 13.18 -20.37 28.12
C THR A 350 13.74 -19.48 27.01
N MET A 351 15.00 -19.63 26.61
CA MET A 351 15.59 -18.93 25.44
C MET A 351 16.47 -19.85 24.58
N GLN A 352 15.91 -20.97 24.10
CA GLN A 352 16.48 -21.65 22.94
C GLN A 352 16.10 -20.90 21.66
N TYR A 353 16.78 -19.78 21.42
CA TYR A 353 16.72 -19.06 20.15
C TYR A 353 17.23 -20.01 19.05
N ALA A 354 16.36 -20.40 18.12
CA ALA A 354 16.72 -21.34 17.07
C ALA A 354 17.71 -20.68 16.10
N ASP A 355 19.00 -20.99 16.24
CA ASP A 355 20.04 -20.53 15.31
C ASP A 355 19.70 -21.00 13.89
N PRO A 356 19.37 -20.08 12.94
CA PRO A 356 19.00 -20.46 11.59
C PRO A 356 20.16 -21.12 10.82
N TYR A 357 21.40 -20.99 11.31
CA TYR A 357 22.59 -21.62 10.74
C TYR A 357 22.93 -22.97 11.37
N ALA A 358 22.20 -23.45 12.39
CA ALA A 358 22.43 -24.75 13.00
C ALA A 358 22.26 -25.90 11.98
N ALA A 359 21.23 -25.81 11.14
CA ALA A 359 21.01 -26.77 10.04
C ALA A 359 22.14 -26.72 9.00
N VAL A 360 22.61 -25.52 8.63
CA VAL A 360 23.72 -25.35 7.67
C VAL A 360 25.02 -25.93 8.22
N ARG A 361 25.29 -25.74 9.52
CA ARG A 361 26.44 -26.35 10.21
C ARG A 361 26.35 -27.87 10.27
N ALA A 362 25.17 -28.44 10.50
CA ALA A 362 24.96 -29.89 10.45
C ALA A 362 25.24 -30.47 9.05
N SER A 363 24.78 -29.81 7.98
CA SER A 363 25.08 -30.19 6.60
C SER A 363 26.59 -30.19 6.30
N LEU A 364 27.28 -29.11 6.68
CA LEU A 364 28.73 -28.98 6.47
C LEU A 364 29.54 -30.01 7.29
N ALA A 365 29.15 -30.28 8.53
CA ALA A 365 29.78 -31.32 9.36
C ALA A 365 29.57 -32.74 8.80
N THR A 366 28.45 -32.99 8.11
CA THR A 366 28.17 -34.31 7.50
C THR A 366 29.05 -34.53 6.25
N SER A 367 29.37 -33.47 5.50
CA SER A 367 30.14 -33.57 4.24
C SER A 367 31.63 -33.93 4.36
N THR A 368 32.19 -34.01 5.58
CA THR A 368 33.61 -34.36 5.80
C THR A 368 33.83 -35.81 6.28
N ALA A 369 32.76 -36.58 6.52
CA ALA A 369 32.84 -37.90 7.17
C ALA A 369 33.10 -39.10 6.22
N THR A 370 33.10 -38.90 4.90
CA THR A 370 33.34 -39.96 3.91
C THR A 370 34.48 -39.59 2.96
N GLY A 371 35.54 -40.40 2.94
CA GLY A 371 36.77 -40.15 2.17
C GLY A 371 36.63 -40.36 0.66
N ALA A 372 35.89 -39.47 -0.02
CA ALA A 372 35.95 -39.30 -1.46
C ALA A 372 37.11 -38.35 -1.86
N PRO A 373 37.77 -38.56 -3.02
CA PRO A 373 38.84 -37.68 -3.48
C PRO A 373 38.31 -36.26 -3.75
N ALA A 374 39.13 -35.25 -3.42
CA ALA A 374 38.72 -33.85 -3.47
C ALA A 374 38.36 -33.40 -4.91
N PRO A 375 37.22 -32.71 -5.10
CA PRO A 375 36.87 -32.15 -6.41
C PRO A 375 37.85 -31.03 -6.78
N THR A 376 38.37 -31.07 -8.00
CA THR A 376 39.24 -30.04 -8.55
C THR A 376 38.49 -28.71 -8.66
N LYS A 377 39.17 -27.60 -8.34
CA LYS A 377 38.61 -26.25 -8.53
C LYS A 377 38.24 -26.04 -10.00
N PRO A 378 37.08 -25.44 -10.33
CA PRO A 378 36.77 -25.05 -11.69
C PRO A 378 37.77 -23.99 -12.16
N SER A 379 38.51 -24.29 -13.23
CA SER A 379 39.40 -23.32 -13.87
C SER A 379 38.55 -22.33 -14.68
N TYR A 380 38.63 -21.05 -14.34
CA TYR A 380 38.01 -19.99 -15.15
C TYR A 380 38.85 -19.74 -16.39
N GLU A 381 38.27 -19.97 -17.57
CA GLU A 381 38.87 -19.61 -18.85
C GLU A 381 38.62 -18.11 -19.14
N PRO A 382 39.66 -17.31 -19.43
CA PRO A 382 39.49 -15.86 -19.63
C PRO A 382 38.87 -15.55 -20.99
N TYR A 383 37.67 -14.98 -20.99
CA TYR A 383 36.93 -14.62 -22.21
C TYR A 383 37.59 -13.44 -22.96
N THR A 384 38.45 -13.75 -23.94
CA THR A 384 39.07 -12.74 -24.83
C THR A 384 38.23 -12.53 -26.09
N GLY A 385 37.20 -11.67 -26.01
CA GLY A 385 36.17 -11.58 -27.06
C GLY A 385 35.53 -10.21 -27.28
N TYR A 386 36.32 -9.20 -27.64
CA TYR A 386 35.85 -7.99 -28.35
C TYR A 386 36.88 -7.58 -29.41
N ARG A 387 36.41 -7.28 -30.63
CA ARG A 387 37.21 -6.79 -31.76
C ARG A 387 36.31 -6.03 -32.74
#